data_AF-A0A4U4ECK3-F1
#
_entry.id   AF-A0A4U4ECK3-F1
#
_cell.length_a   1.000
_cell.length_b   1.000
_cell.length_c   1.000
_cell.angle_alpha   90.00
_cell.angle_beta   90.00
_cell.angle_gamma   90.00
#
_symmetry.space_group_name_H-M   'P 1'
#
loop_
_entity.id
_entity.type
_entity.pdbx_description
1 polymer ?
#
loop_
_entity_poly.entity_id
_entity_poly.type
_entity_poly.pdbx_seq_one_letter_code
_entity_poly.pdbx_strand_id
1 'polypeptide(L)'
;MNERKTVDWGSLILGILFVIVSLMSFQDPVGNLVAIVVVFAIFAFLKGIFELFVRNRMKELTGYKGKTPLVVGIIDILVGIFFLFNIGAGVVALPFVFAVWFIADSIFALLAADLAKGVSNGYYWFTVIVNILGIILGIMLLFNPISSALTLSFLVGFYFMLFGITHIVYAFR
;
A
#
# COMPACT_ATOMS: atom_id res chain seq x y z
N MET A 1 -28.54 21.14 24.92
CA MET A 1 -27.79 21.41 23.68
C MET A 1 -28.24 20.40 22.64
N ASN A 2 -29.00 20.83 21.63
CA ASN A 2 -29.44 19.99 20.52
C ASN A 2 -28.38 20.09 19.41
N GLU A 3 -27.43 19.16 19.39
CA GLU A 3 -26.56 18.99 18.22
C GLU A 3 -27.39 18.32 17.13
N ARG A 4 -27.74 19.08 16.09
CA ARG A 4 -28.33 18.49 14.88
C ARG A 4 -27.25 17.59 14.27
N LYS A 5 -27.45 16.27 14.27
CA LYS A 5 -26.65 15.33 13.49
C LYS A 5 -26.83 15.65 12.01
N THR A 6 -25.97 16.52 11.49
CA THR A 6 -25.90 16.81 10.06
C THR A 6 -25.14 15.67 9.39
N VAL A 7 -25.74 15.07 8.36
CA VAL A 7 -25.05 14.05 7.55
C VAL A 7 -23.79 14.66 6.96
N ASP A 8 -22.64 14.01 7.17
CA ASP A 8 -21.41 14.37 6.49
C ASP A 8 -21.44 13.83 5.05
N TRP A 9 -21.89 14.69 4.14
CA TRP A 9 -21.98 14.40 2.71
C TRP A 9 -20.63 14.05 2.09
N GLY A 10 -19.52 14.59 2.61
CA GLY A 10 -18.19 14.27 2.11
C GLY A 10 -17.85 12.80 2.36
N SER A 11 -18.05 12.34 3.59
CA SER A 11 -17.86 10.94 3.97
C SER A 11 -18.82 10.02 3.21
N LEU A 12 -20.07 10.42 2.99
CA LEU A 12 -21.04 9.60 2.26
C LEU A 12 -20.63 9.39 0.80
N ILE A 13 -20.27 10.47 0.10
CA ILE A 13 -19.85 10.41 -1.31
C ILE A 13 -18.58 9.58 -1.45
N LEU A 14 -17.57 9.85 -0.61
CA LEU A 14 -16.31 9.11 -0.62
C LEU A 14 -16.54 7.61 -0.36
N GLY A 15 -17.44 7.30 0.58
CA GLY A 15 -17.82 5.93 0.91
C GLY A 15 -18.44 5.19 -0.27
N ILE A 16 -19.40 5.82 -0.97
CA ILE A 16 -20.03 5.26 -2.17
C ILE A 16 -19.00 5.05 -3.28
N LEU A 17 -18.12 6.02 -3.51
CA LEU A 17 -17.06 5.90 -4.51
C LEU A 17 -16.14 4.72 -4.23
N PHE A 18 -15.71 4.52 -2.98
CA PHE A 18 -14.89 3.38 -2.61
C PHE A 18 -15.61 2.04 -2.81
N VAL A 19 -16.91 1.95 -2.52
CA VAL A 19 -17.70 0.74 -2.79
C VAL A 19 -17.75 0.46 -4.30
N ILE A 20 -17.98 1.48 -5.13
CA ILE A 20 -17.99 1.32 -6.59
C ILE A 20 -16.63 0.82 -7.10
N VAL A 21 -15.53 1.46 -6.67
CA VAL A 21 -14.16 1.05 -7.06
C VAL A 21 -13.87 -0.38 -6.60
N SER A 22 -14.35 -0.77 -5.42
CA SER A 22 -14.23 -2.15 -4.94
C SER A 22 -14.97 -3.15 -5.82
N LEU A 23 -16.22 -2.87 -6.20
CA LEU A 23 -16.99 -3.73 -7.09
C LEU A 23 -16.33 -3.87 -8.46
N MET A 24 -15.81 -2.78 -9.03
CA MET A 24 -15.02 -2.82 -10.26
C MET A 24 -13.76 -3.68 -10.10
N SER A 25 -13.08 -3.56 -8.95
CA SER A 25 -11.86 -4.33 -8.64
C SER A 25 -12.10 -5.84 -8.58
N PHE A 26 -13.27 -6.27 -8.12
CA PHE A 26 -13.64 -7.69 -8.06
C PHE A 26 -14.12 -8.26 -9.40
N GLN A 27 -14.71 -7.43 -10.25
CA GLN A 27 -15.19 -7.86 -11.57
C GLN A 27 -14.06 -8.07 -12.58
N ASP A 28 -13.02 -7.23 -12.53
CA ASP A 28 -11.84 -7.36 -13.37
C ASP A 28 -10.54 -7.30 -12.53
N PRO A 29 -10.14 -8.43 -11.90
CA PRO A 29 -8.92 -8.49 -11.11
C PRO A 29 -7.65 -8.19 -11.91
N VAL A 30 -7.65 -8.47 -13.21
CA VAL A 30 -6.49 -8.22 -14.09
C VAL A 30 -6.39 -6.73 -14.42
N GLY A 31 -7.51 -6.10 -14.79
CA GLY A 31 -7.58 -4.64 -14.97
C GLY A 31 -7.26 -3.88 -13.68
N ASN A 32 -7.72 -4.36 -12.54
CA ASN A 32 -7.36 -3.79 -11.24
C ASN A 32 -5.84 -3.88 -10.98
N LEU A 33 -5.22 -5.01 -11.30
CA LEU A 33 -3.77 -5.15 -11.18
C LEU A 33 -3.03 -4.14 -12.06
N VAL A 34 -3.48 -3.95 -13.30
CA VAL A 34 -2.94 -2.92 -14.20
C VAL A 34 -3.10 -1.52 -13.60
N ALA A 35 -4.26 -1.20 -13.02
CA ALA A 35 -4.46 0.07 -12.33
C ALA A 35 -3.48 0.25 -11.15
N ILE A 36 -3.28 -0.79 -10.35
CA ILE A 36 -2.30 -0.81 -9.26
C ILE A 36 -0.89 -0.56 -9.82
N VAL A 37 -0.52 -1.18 -10.95
CA VAL A 37 0.77 -0.97 -11.61
C VAL A 37 0.96 0.49 -12.03
N VAL A 38 -0.05 1.09 -12.66
CA VAL A 38 0.00 2.49 -13.09
C VAL A 38 0.15 3.42 -11.90
N VAL A 39 -0.65 3.22 -10.85
CA VAL A 39 -0.59 4.02 -9.62
C VAL A 39 0.78 3.87 -8.95
N PHE A 40 1.28 2.64 -8.84
CA PHE A 40 2.60 2.36 -8.28
C PHE A 40 3.70 3.04 -9.09
N ALA A 41 3.63 2.99 -10.41
CA ALA A 41 4.63 3.57 -11.30
C ALA A 41 4.66 5.11 -11.21
N ILE A 42 3.48 5.75 -11.16
CA ILE A 42 3.36 7.19 -10.90
C ILE A 42 3.93 7.53 -9.52
N PHE A 43 3.58 6.74 -8.50
CA PHE A 43 4.07 6.97 -7.14
C PHE A 43 5.59 6.81 -7.05
N ALA A 44 6.17 5.78 -7.66
CA ALA A 44 7.63 5.57 -7.72
C ALA A 44 8.31 6.75 -8.41
N PHE A 45 7.79 7.21 -9.54
CA PHE A 45 8.31 8.38 -10.24
C PHE A 45 8.29 9.65 -9.36
N LEU A 46 7.15 9.95 -8.73
CA LEU A 46 7.01 11.11 -7.84
C LEU A 46 7.89 11.00 -6.60
N LYS A 47 7.95 9.82 -5.99
CA LYS A 47 8.83 9.51 -4.84
C LYS A 47 10.28 9.76 -5.20
N GLY A 48 10.74 9.29 -6.37
CA GLY A 48 12.12 9.49 -6.79
C GLY A 48 12.45 10.98 -6.99
N ILE A 49 11.54 11.77 -7.56
CA ILE A 49 11.69 13.24 -7.62
C ILE A 49 11.80 13.84 -6.21
N PHE A 50 10.93 13.41 -5.30
CA PHE A 50 10.93 13.89 -3.92
C PHE A 50 12.24 13.55 -3.19
N GLU A 51 12.79 12.36 -3.35
CA GLU A 51 14.08 11.98 -2.75
C GLU A 51 15.24 12.85 -3.25
N LEU A 52 15.26 13.17 -4.55
CA LEU A 52 16.23 14.08 -5.13
C LEU A 52 16.09 15.51 -4.57
N PHE A 53 14.86 15.99 -4.42
CA PHE A 53 14.56 17.29 -3.83
C PHE A 53 14.99 17.35 -2.36
N VAL A 54 14.59 16.36 -1.54
CA VAL A 54 14.96 16.28 -0.12
C VAL A 54 16.46 16.19 0.06
N ARG A 55 17.17 15.42 -0.77
CA ARG A 55 18.63 15.39 -0.74
C ARG A 55 19.24 16.77 -0.91
N ASN A 56 18.81 17.51 -1.92
CA ASN A 56 19.34 18.84 -2.20
C ASN A 56 19.07 19.78 -1.03
N ARG A 57 17.86 19.72 -0.46
CA ARG A 57 17.48 20.50 0.71
C ARG A 57 18.30 20.15 1.94
N MET A 58 18.54 18.86 2.20
CA MET A 58 19.35 18.38 3.33
C MET A 58 20.82 18.80 3.17
N LYS A 59 21.36 18.75 1.95
CA LYS A 59 22.72 19.20 1.66
C LYS A 59 22.90 20.69 1.97
N GLU A 60 21.93 21.52 1.59
CA GLU A 60 21.94 22.97 1.85
C GLU A 60 21.85 23.31 3.34
N LEU A 61 20.97 22.63 4.08
CA LEU A 61 20.67 22.98 5.48
C LEU A 61 21.65 22.37 6.50
N THR A 62 22.21 21.20 6.21
CA THR A 62 22.99 20.42 7.20
C THR A 62 24.37 20.02 6.71
N GLY A 63 24.72 20.34 5.46
CA GLY A 63 25.96 19.88 4.83
C GLY A 63 25.95 18.38 4.49
N TYR A 64 24.78 17.73 4.52
CA TYR A 64 24.64 16.29 4.25
C TYR A 64 25.17 15.89 2.86
N LYS A 65 26.14 14.98 2.83
CA LYS A 65 26.79 14.46 1.60
C LYS A 65 26.34 13.05 1.22
N GLY A 66 25.28 12.53 1.83
CA GLY A 66 24.80 11.18 1.55
C GLY A 66 24.45 11.00 0.08
N LYS A 67 25.01 9.94 -0.52
CA LYS A 67 24.75 9.55 -1.90
C LYS A 67 23.54 8.62 -2.03
N THR A 68 23.10 8.01 -0.93
CA THR A 68 22.00 7.04 -0.93
C THR A 68 20.70 7.59 -1.52
N PRO A 69 20.18 8.77 -1.11
CA PRO A 69 18.93 9.29 -1.67
C PRO A 69 19.04 9.68 -3.15
N LEU A 70 20.26 9.94 -3.65
CA LEU A 70 20.49 10.18 -5.07
C LEU A 70 20.30 8.90 -5.87
N VAL A 71 20.92 7.81 -5.40
CA VAL A 71 20.87 6.51 -6.10
C VAL A 71 19.45 5.95 -6.05
N VAL A 72 18.81 5.96 -4.87
CA VAL A 72 17.43 5.47 -4.70
C VAL A 72 16.47 6.30 -5.54
N GLY A 73 16.56 7.64 -5.49
CA GLY A 73 15.68 8.51 -6.26
C GLY A 73 15.80 8.32 -7.78
N ILE A 74 17.01 8.10 -8.30
CA ILE A 74 17.22 7.77 -9.72
C ILE A 74 16.61 6.41 -10.06
N ILE A 75 16.84 5.39 -9.23
CA ILE A 75 16.27 4.05 -9.45
C ILE A 75 14.74 4.12 -9.48
N ASP A 76 14.12 4.83 -8.52
CA ASP A 76 12.67 4.97 -8.44
C ASP A 76 12.07 5.67 -9.66
N ILE A 77 12.71 6.74 -10.16
CA ILE A 77 12.31 7.41 -11.39
C ILE A 77 12.38 6.45 -12.58
N LEU A 78 13.50 5.72 -12.72
CA LEU A 78 13.69 4.79 -13.82
C LEU A 78 12.68 3.64 -13.78
N VAL A 79 12.41 3.08 -12.60
CA VAL A 79 11.40 2.02 -12.41
C VAL A 79 10.00 2.55 -12.72
N GLY A 80 9.64 3.73 -12.23
CA GLY A 80 8.36 4.36 -12.51
C GLY A 80 8.14 4.59 -14.00
N ILE A 81 9.12 5.19 -14.68
CA ILE A 81 9.10 5.36 -16.14
C ILE A 81 8.99 3.99 -16.84
N PHE A 82 9.85 3.05 -16.48
CA PHE A 82 9.89 1.72 -17.11
C PHE A 82 8.54 1.00 -17.01
N PHE A 83 7.89 1.00 -15.85
CA PHE A 83 6.57 0.38 -15.69
C PHE A 83 5.47 1.11 -16.46
N LEU A 84 5.49 2.45 -16.53
CA LEU A 84 4.52 3.21 -17.34
C LEU A 84 4.60 2.87 -18.83
N PHE A 85 5.82 2.66 -19.35
CA PHE A 85 6.03 2.26 -20.75
C PHE A 85 5.91 0.74 -20.97
N ASN A 86 6.00 -0.07 -19.90
CA ASN A 86 5.94 -1.52 -19.97
C ASN A 86 5.07 -2.10 -18.84
N ILE A 87 3.76 -1.90 -18.98
CA ILE A 87 2.76 -2.34 -18.00
C ILE A 87 2.86 -3.85 -17.74
N GLY A 88 3.13 -4.66 -18.78
CA GLY A 88 3.29 -6.11 -18.63
C GLY A 88 4.45 -6.48 -17.70
N ALA A 89 5.60 -5.80 -17.81
CA ALA A 89 6.70 -6.00 -16.88
C ALA A 89 6.32 -5.60 -15.45
N GLY A 90 5.58 -4.50 -15.29
CA GLY A 90 5.05 -4.09 -13.98
C GLY A 90 4.13 -5.13 -13.37
N VAL A 91 3.20 -5.69 -14.14
CA VAL A 91 2.28 -6.77 -13.72
C VAL A 91 3.04 -7.99 -13.22
N VAL A 92 4.14 -8.37 -13.88
CA VAL A 92 4.98 -9.50 -13.46
C VAL A 92 5.83 -9.15 -12.23
N ALA A 93 6.38 -7.94 -12.17
CA ALA A 93 7.32 -7.54 -11.12
C ALA A 93 6.66 -7.19 -9.79
N LEU A 94 5.49 -6.56 -9.80
CA LEU A 94 4.81 -6.06 -8.59
C LEU A 94 4.52 -7.14 -7.54
N PRO A 95 4.06 -8.35 -7.89
CA PRO A 95 3.91 -9.43 -6.92
C PRO A 95 5.20 -9.72 -6.14
N PHE A 96 6.37 -9.67 -6.80
CA PHE A 96 7.65 -9.87 -6.12
C PHE A 96 8.02 -8.70 -5.21
N VAL A 97 7.77 -7.47 -5.66
CA VAL A 97 7.99 -6.27 -4.83
C VAL A 97 7.14 -6.33 -3.57
N PHE A 98 5.84 -6.64 -3.71
CA PHE A 98 4.94 -6.83 -2.58
C PHE A 98 5.35 -8.02 -1.71
N ALA A 99 5.79 -9.14 -2.30
CA ALA A 99 6.25 -10.30 -1.54
C ALA A 99 7.38 -9.94 -0.58
N VAL A 100 8.44 -9.32 -1.12
CA VAL A 100 9.62 -8.91 -0.35
C VAL A 100 9.22 -7.90 0.72
N TRP A 101 8.36 -6.93 0.36
CA TRP A 101 7.88 -5.94 1.31
C TRP A 101 7.06 -6.56 2.44
N PHE A 102 6.08 -7.43 2.13
CA PHE A 102 5.26 -8.13 3.12
C PHE A 102 6.11 -8.97 4.07
N ILE A 103 7.09 -9.72 3.54
CA ILE A 103 8.00 -10.53 4.36
C ILE A 103 8.82 -9.63 5.28
N ALA A 104 9.43 -8.57 4.72
CA ALA A 104 10.25 -7.65 5.51
C ALA A 104 9.45 -6.95 6.60
N ASP A 105 8.29 -6.39 6.26
CA ASP A 105 7.38 -5.71 7.19
C ASP A 105 6.92 -6.65 8.31
N SER A 106 6.51 -7.86 7.94
CA SER A 106 6.07 -8.87 8.91
C SER A 106 7.20 -9.31 9.84
N ILE A 107 8.43 -9.46 9.34
CA ILE A 107 9.61 -9.77 10.16
C ILE A 107 9.88 -8.63 11.13
N PHE A 108 9.93 -7.38 10.65
CA PHE A 108 10.17 -6.22 11.53
C PHE A 108 9.07 -6.06 12.59
N ALA A 109 7.80 -6.28 12.23
CA ALA A 109 6.69 -6.23 13.16
C ALA A 109 6.75 -7.35 14.21
N LEU A 110 7.18 -8.57 13.83
CA LEU A 110 7.41 -9.66 14.78
C LEU A 110 8.59 -9.38 15.72
N LEU A 111 9.67 -8.81 15.20
CA LEU A 111 10.82 -8.38 16.03
C LEU A 111 10.40 -7.31 17.05
N ALA A 112 9.46 -6.45 16.68
CA ALA A 112 8.92 -5.41 17.56
C ALA A 112 7.68 -5.86 18.36
N ALA A 113 7.24 -7.12 18.24
CA ALA A 113 5.96 -7.58 18.81
C ALA A 113 5.92 -7.50 20.34
N ASP A 114 7.05 -7.52 21.02
CA ASP A 114 7.10 -7.32 22.48
C ASP A 114 6.54 -5.95 22.90
N LEU A 115 6.61 -4.93 22.05
CA LEU A 115 5.97 -3.63 22.29
C LEU A 115 4.44 -3.75 22.32
N ALA A 116 3.86 -4.69 21.55
CA ALA A 116 2.42 -4.93 21.52
C ALA A 116 1.89 -5.52 22.84
N LYS A 117 2.73 -6.22 23.60
CA LYS A 117 2.38 -6.72 24.96
C LYS A 117 2.06 -5.58 25.92
N GLY A 118 2.67 -4.40 25.72
CA GLY A 118 2.43 -3.21 26.53
C GLY A 118 1.02 -2.62 26.35
N VAL A 119 0.32 -2.97 25.26
CA VAL A 119 -1.06 -2.52 25.00
C VAL A 119 -2.06 -3.52 25.60
N SER A 120 -2.00 -4.78 25.18
CA SER A 120 -2.79 -5.87 25.76
C SER A 120 -2.29 -7.24 25.26
N ASN A 121 -2.57 -8.29 26.01
CA ASN A 121 -2.24 -9.65 25.60
C ASN A 121 -2.99 -10.08 24.32
N GLY A 122 -4.24 -9.60 24.14
CA GLY A 122 -5.02 -9.86 22.92
C GLY A 122 -4.39 -9.20 21.69
N TYR A 123 -3.94 -7.95 21.83
CA TYR A 123 -3.27 -7.23 20.74
C TYR A 123 -1.94 -7.89 20.38
N TYR A 124 -1.16 -8.36 21.36
CA TYR A 124 0.06 -9.13 21.10
C TYR A 124 -0.19 -10.36 20.22
N TRP A 125 -1.12 -11.23 20.60
CA TRP A 125 -1.41 -12.44 19.83
C TRP A 125 -2.00 -12.12 18.46
N PHE A 126 -2.82 -11.08 18.35
CA PHE A 126 -3.30 -10.58 17.06
C PHE A 126 -2.14 -10.17 16.16
N THR A 127 -1.21 -9.35 16.65
CA THR A 127 0.01 -8.94 15.92
C THR A 127 0.83 -10.16 15.49
N VAL A 128 1.07 -11.13 16.38
CA VAL A 128 1.84 -12.33 16.03
C VAL A 128 1.16 -13.13 14.91
N ILE A 129 -0.14 -13.41 15.04
CA ILE A 129 -0.89 -14.19 14.05
C ILE A 129 -0.91 -13.48 12.69
N VAL A 130 -1.24 -12.18 12.68
CA VAL A 130 -1.32 -11.39 11.44
C VAL A 130 0.02 -11.37 10.71
N ASN A 131 1.13 -11.18 11.42
CA ASN A 131 2.44 -11.14 10.78
C ASN A 131 2.95 -12.51 10.33
N ILE A 132 2.61 -13.60 11.04
CA ILE A 132 2.87 -14.96 10.52
C ILE A 132 2.10 -15.20 9.22
N LEU A 133 0.82 -14.81 9.15
CA LEU A 133 0.04 -14.87 7.93
C LEU A 133 0.65 -13.98 6.83
N GLY A 134 1.15 -12.79 7.19
CA GLY A 134 1.86 -11.89 6.28
C GLY A 134 3.10 -12.53 5.64
N ILE A 135 3.92 -13.25 6.41
CA ILE A 135 5.06 -14.01 5.88
C ILE A 135 4.60 -15.11 4.94
N ILE A 136 3.59 -15.89 5.33
CA ILE A 136 3.05 -16.99 4.48
C ILE A 136 2.55 -16.43 3.16
N LEU A 137 1.77 -15.34 3.20
CA LEU A 137 1.30 -14.66 2.00
C LEU A 137 2.48 -14.18 1.14
N GLY A 138 3.47 -13.51 1.73
CA GLY A 138 4.65 -13.07 1.00
C GLY A 138 5.42 -14.23 0.35
N ILE A 139 5.54 -15.37 1.02
CA ILE A 139 6.16 -16.57 0.43
C ILE A 139 5.31 -17.11 -0.73
N MET A 140 3.99 -17.20 -0.57
CA MET A 140 3.09 -17.62 -1.66
C MET A 140 3.21 -16.70 -2.88
N LEU A 141 3.38 -15.40 -2.66
CA LEU A 141 3.62 -14.40 -3.71
C LEU A 141 4.87 -14.70 -4.55
N LEU A 142 5.92 -15.24 -3.94
CA LEU A 142 7.17 -15.58 -4.66
C LEU A 142 7.03 -16.82 -5.54
N PHE A 143 6.29 -17.84 -5.09
CA PHE A 143 6.22 -19.14 -5.77
C PHE A 143 5.12 -19.23 -6.83
N ASN A 144 4.02 -18.47 -6.69
CA ASN A 144 2.95 -18.45 -7.67
C ASN A 144 2.53 -16.99 -7.98
N PRO A 145 3.33 -16.27 -8.79
CA PRO A 145 3.11 -14.84 -9.00
C PRO A 145 1.77 -14.53 -9.66
N ILE A 146 1.24 -15.40 -10.53
CA ILE A 146 -0.06 -15.17 -11.19
C ILE A 146 -1.21 -15.25 -10.19
N SER A 147 -1.32 -16.34 -9.42
CA SER A 147 -2.37 -16.46 -8.39
C SER A 147 -2.23 -15.38 -7.33
N SER A 148 -1.01 -14.96 -7.06
CA SER A 148 -0.74 -13.97 -6.03
C SER A 148 -0.97 -12.53 -6.49
N ALA A 149 -0.78 -12.23 -7.77
CA ALA A 149 -1.18 -10.96 -8.36
C ALA A 149 -2.70 -10.78 -8.32
N LEU A 150 -3.46 -11.85 -8.57
CA LEU A 150 -4.91 -11.85 -8.37
C LEU A 150 -5.27 -11.65 -6.89
N THR A 151 -4.54 -12.30 -5.98
CA THR A 151 -4.73 -12.12 -4.53
C THR A 151 -4.50 -10.66 -4.13
N LEU A 152 -3.49 -9.98 -4.67
CA LEU A 152 -3.26 -8.55 -4.45
C LEU A 152 -4.43 -7.70 -4.94
N SER A 153 -4.92 -7.95 -6.16
CA SER A 153 -6.11 -7.26 -6.69
C SER A 153 -7.33 -7.44 -5.79
N PHE A 154 -7.57 -8.66 -5.29
CA PHE A 154 -8.66 -8.94 -4.35
C PHE A 154 -8.45 -8.22 -3.02
N LEU A 155 -7.23 -8.21 -2.47
CA LEU A 155 -6.94 -7.59 -1.19
C LEU A 155 -7.13 -6.06 -1.25
N VAL A 156 -6.70 -5.43 -2.34
CA VAL A 156 -6.94 -4.00 -2.60
C VAL A 156 -8.43 -3.71 -2.76
N GLY A 157 -9.15 -4.52 -3.54
CA GLY A 157 -10.61 -4.40 -3.68
C GLY A 157 -11.35 -4.53 -2.34
N PHE A 158 -10.93 -5.48 -1.51
CA PHE A 158 -11.48 -5.69 -0.17
C PHE A 158 -11.18 -4.52 0.78
N TYR A 159 -9.97 -3.96 0.69
CA TYR A 159 -9.61 -2.76 1.44
C TYR A 159 -10.52 -1.58 1.08
N PHE A 160 -10.76 -1.33 -0.22
CA PHE A 160 -11.71 -0.30 -0.65
C PHE A 160 -13.14 -0.58 -0.18
N MET A 161 -13.59 -1.85 -0.16
CA MET A 161 -14.91 -2.18 0.39
C MET A 161 -15.02 -1.78 1.87
N LEU A 162 -14.03 -2.18 2.69
CA LEU A 162 -14.02 -1.87 4.12
C LEU A 162 -13.97 -0.37 4.37
N PHE A 163 -13.12 0.36 3.64
CA PHE A 163 -13.04 1.82 3.73
C PHE A 163 -14.33 2.50 3.30
N GLY A 164 -14.97 2.00 2.24
CA GLY A 164 -16.25 2.50 1.75
C GLY A 164 -17.36 2.36 2.79
N ILE A 165 -17.52 1.15 3.34
CA ILE A 165 -18.49 0.87 4.41
C ILE A 165 -18.20 1.75 5.64
N THR A 166 -16.95 1.87 6.04
CA THR A 166 -16.53 2.67 7.20
C THR A 166 -16.89 4.15 7.02
N HIS A 167 -16.64 4.72 5.84
CA HIS A 167 -16.99 6.12 5.54
C HIS A 167 -18.50 6.34 5.47
N ILE A 168 -19.26 5.38 4.92
CA ILE A 168 -20.73 5.44 4.96
C ILE A 168 -21.22 5.45 6.41
N VAL A 169 -20.67 4.59 7.28
CA VAL A 169 -21.02 4.57 8.71
C VAL A 169 -20.67 5.89 9.39
N TYR A 170 -19.50 6.46 9.10
CA TYR A 170 -19.08 7.75 9.66
C TYR A 170 -19.97 8.91 9.21
N ALA A 171 -20.49 8.89 7.98
CA ALA A 171 -21.37 9.93 7.47
C ALA A 171 -22.64 10.16 8.31
N PHE A 172 -23.06 9.15 9.09
CA PHE A 172 -24.28 9.17 9.91
C PHE A 172 -24.02 9.22 11.42
N ARG A 173 -22.77 9.23 11.88
CA ARG A 173 -22.45 9.33 13.32
C ARG A 173 -22.59 10.77 13.81
#